data_AF-A0A1V8NUR7-F1
#
_entry.id   AF-A0A1V8NUR7-F1
#
_cell.length_a   1.000
_cell.length_b   1.000
_cell.length_c   1.000
_cell.angle_alpha   90.00
_cell.angle_beta   90.00
_cell.angle_gamma   90.00
#
_symmetry.space_group_name_H-M   'P 1'
#
loop_
_entity.id
_entity.type
_entity.pdbx_description
1 polymer ?
#
loop_
_entity_poly.entity_id
_entity_poly.type
_entity_poly.pdbx_seq_one_letter_code
_entity_poly.pdbx_strand_id
1 'polypeptide(L)'
;MSTVTMQMKKVWFSPSRGRHFLTRRAAVRAEAHAKILAKYPIEKSYYEHGGLCDPGFSIEFDEPDRYKKMLRRMMRLIDKNTEK
;
A
#
# COMPACT_ATOMS: atom_id res chain seq x y z
N MET A 1 33.53 -6.95 19.84
CA MET A 1 32.31 -7.78 19.71
C MET A 1 31.12 -6.85 19.86
N SER A 2 30.20 -6.79 18.89
CA SER A 2 28.98 -5.99 18.99
C SER A 2 27.94 -6.73 19.86
N THR A 3 27.43 -6.07 20.89
CA THR A 3 26.36 -6.58 21.75
C THR A 3 25.00 -6.09 21.27
N VAL A 4 23.97 -6.94 21.40
CA VAL A 4 22.58 -6.58 21.04
C VAL A 4 21.99 -5.69 22.12
N THR A 5 21.36 -4.57 21.74
CA THR A 5 20.76 -3.60 22.67
C THR A 5 19.33 -3.28 22.27
N MET A 6 18.45 -3.14 23.27
CA MET A 6 17.06 -2.73 23.07
C MET A 6 16.99 -1.22 22.85
N GLN A 7 16.25 -0.79 21.83
CA GLN A 7 16.06 0.62 21.50
C GLN A 7 14.58 0.95 21.32
N MET A 8 14.14 2.07 21.90
CA MET A 8 12.81 2.63 21.68
C MET A 8 12.85 3.57 20.47
N LYS A 9 11.90 3.45 19.55
CA LYS A 9 11.80 4.31 18.37
C LYS A 9 10.36 4.70 18.09
N LYS A 10 10.16 5.96 17.68
CA LYS A 10 8.86 6.43 17.17
C LYS A 10 8.52 5.68 15.88
N VAL A 11 7.39 5.01 15.87
CA VAL A 11 6.84 4.28 14.72
C VAL A 11 5.49 4.87 14.32
N TRP A 12 5.08 4.58 13.10
CA TRP A 12 3.82 5.06 12.51
C TRP A 12 2.92 3.88 12.19
N PHE A 13 1.74 3.84 12.78
CA PHE A 13 0.78 2.76 12.55
C PHE A 13 -0.13 3.08 11.35
N SER A 14 -0.34 2.12 10.47
CA SER A 14 -1.30 2.19 9.34
C SER A 14 -2.49 1.28 9.64
N PRO A 15 -3.67 1.84 9.95
CA PRO A 15 -4.86 1.06 10.29
C PRO A 15 -5.30 0.12 9.16
N SER A 16 -5.33 0.60 7.91
CA SER A 16 -5.81 -0.22 6.78
C SER A 16 -4.86 -1.37 6.45
N ARG A 17 -3.58 -1.28 6.85
CA ARG A 17 -2.59 -2.34 6.64
C ARG A 17 -2.33 -3.19 7.89
N GLY A 18 -2.80 -2.75 9.06
CA GLY A 18 -2.62 -3.44 10.33
C GLY A 18 -1.16 -3.59 10.79
N ARG A 19 -0.26 -2.69 10.39
CA ARG A 19 1.17 -2.79 10.74
C ARG A 19 1.85 -1.44 10.97
N HIS A 20 2.98 -1.50 11.68
CA HIS A 20 3.83 -0.35 11.97
C HIS A 20 4.87 -0.10 10.88
N PHE A 21 5.23 1.16 10.69
CA PHE A 21 6.23 1.63 9.76
C PHE A 21 7.24 2.53 10.47
N LEU A 22 8.50 2.44 10.06
CA LEU A 22 9.59 3.23 10.65
C LEU A 22 9.55 4.71 10.23
N THR A 23 8.82 5.04 9.16
CA THR A 23 8.73 6.41 8.65
C THR A 23 7.28 6.78 8.36
N ARG A 24 6.96 8.07 8.57
CA ARG A 24 5.65 8.65 8.28
C ARG A 24 5.24 8.43 6.83
N ARG A 25 6.15 8.74 5.90
CA ARG A 25 5.92 8.59 4.46
C ARG A 25 5.58 7.16 4.07
N ALA A 26 6.21 6.16 4.69
CA ALA A 26 5.91 4.76 4.41
C ALA A 26 4.52 4.36 4.94
N ALA A 27 4.14 4.78 6.14
CA ALA A 27 2.79 4.56 6.68
C ALA A 27 1.73 5.22 5.80
N VAL A 28 1.90 6.49 5.45
CA VAL A 28 0.98 7.24 4.59
C VAL A 28 0.82 6.59 3.21
N ARG A 29 1.94 6.17 2.59
CA ARG A 29 1.90 5.47 1.30
C ARG A 29 1.15 4.14 1.41
N ALA A 30 1.42 3.36 2.45
CA ALA A 30 0.77 2.07 2.66
C ALA A 30 -0.73 2.22 2.92
N GLU A 31 -1.13 3.23 3.68
CA GLU A 31 -2.53 3.56 3.95
C GLU A 31 -3.25 4.01 2.68
N ALA A 32 -2.62 4.90 1.90
CA ALA A 32 -3.15 5.33 0.61
C ALA A 32 -3.35 4.16 -0.36
N HIS A 33 -2.34 3.29 -0.45
CA HIS A 33 -2.38 2.09 -1.27
C HIS A 33 -3.50 1.14 -0.84
N ALA A 34 -3.63 0.86 0.47
CA ALA A 34 -4.66 -0.02 0.99
C ALA A 34 -6.08 0.52 0.69
N LYS A 35 -6.30 1.83 0.83
CA LYS A 35 -7.58 2.46 0.45
C LYS A 35 -7.88 2.39 -1.04
N ILE A 36 -6.85 2.46 -1.89
CA ILE A 36 -7.02 2.29 -3.34
C ILE A 36 -7.41 0.85 -3.65
N LEU A 37 -6.71 -0.14 -3.08
CA LEU A 37 -7.02 -1.55 -3.31
C LEU A 37 -8.35 -1.99 -2.71
N ALA A 38 -8.82 -1.34 -1.64
CA ALA A 38 -10.17 -1.57 -1.13
C ALA A 38 -11.26 -1.18 -2.15
N LYS A 39 -10.97 -0.20 -3.02
CA LYS A 39 -11.88 0.23 -4.09
C LYS A 39 -11.65 -0.50 -5.42
N TYR A 40 -10.40 -0.86 -5.71
CA TYR A 40 -9.98 -1.58 -6.90
C TYR A 40 -9.19 -2.82 -6.46
N PRO A 41 -9.88 -3.90 -6.07
CA PRO A 41 -9.23 -5.13 -5.64
C PRO A 41 -8.35 -5.71 -6.75
N ILE A 42 -7.29 -6.43 -6.35
CA ILE A 42 -6.48 -7.19 -7.29
C ILE A 42 -7.24 -8.46 -7.64
N GLU A 43 -7.57 -8.61 -8.92
CA GLU A 43 -8.14 -9.81 -9.49
C GLU A 43 -7.01 -10.76 -9.90
N LYS A 44 -7.14 -12.03 -9.54
CA LYS A 44 -6.15 -13.04 -9.88
C LYS A 44 -6.42 -13.56 -11.28
N SER A 45 -5.36 -13.98 -11.96
CA SER A 45 -5.50 -14.71 -13.21
C SER A 45 -6.27 -16.02 -13.00
N TYR A 46 -7.15 -16.31 -13.94
CA TYR A 46 -7.93 -17.52 -14.01
C TYR A 46 -7.42 -18.40 -15.15
N TYR A 47 -7.14 -19.66 -14.83
CA TYR A 47 -6.65 -20.66 -15.78
C TYR A 47 -7.63 -21.83 -15.82
N GLU A 48 -7.91 -22.33 -17.02
CA GLU A 48 -8.73 -23.50 -17.24
C GLU A 48 -8.02 -24.42 -18.26
N HIS A 49 -7.97 -25.72 -17.96
CA HIS A 49 -7.27 -26.72 -18.77
C HIS A 49 -5.81 -26.37 -19.17
N GLY A 50 -5.12 -25.62 -18.33
CA GLY A 50 -3.75 -25.16 -18.59
C GLY A 50 -3.63 -23.95 -19.52
N GLY A 51 -4.76 -23.43 -20.03
CA GLY A 51 -4.85 -22.16 -20.74
C GLY A 51 -5.18 -21.00 -19.81
N LEU A 52 -4.67 -19.80 -20.12
CA LEU A 52 -5.08 -18.57 -19.46
C LEU A 52 -6.43 -18.13 -20.03
N CYS A 53 -7.47 -18.10 -19.19
CA CYS A 53 -8.81 -17.66 -19.58
C CYS A 53 -9.03 -16.18 -19.26
N ASP A 54 -8.52 -15.72 -18.12
CA ASP A 54 -8.56 -14.32 -17.70
C ASP A 54 -7.22 -13.92 -17.07
N PRO A 55 -6.52 -12.89 -17.56
CA PRO A 55 -5.29 -12.39 -16.94
C PRO A 55 -5.51 -11.81 -15.53
N GLY A 56 -6.75 -11.53 -15.13
CA GLY A 56 -7.06 -10.73 -13.95
C GLY A 56 -6.79 -9.24 -14.18
N PHE A 57 -6.84 -8.48 -13.10
CA PHE A 57 -6.74 -7.02 -13.14
C PHE A 57 -6.03 -6.48 -11.89
N SER A 58 -5.16 -5.52 -12.10
CA SER A 58 -4.56 -4.70 -11.06
C SER A 58 -4.38 -3.28 -11.57
N ILE A 59 -5.04 -2.32 -10.90
CA ILE A 59 -4.92 -0.90 -11.22
C ILE A 59 -3.46 -0.40 -11.22
N GLU A 60 -2.56 -1.04 -10.47
CA GLU A 60 -1.15 -0.67 -10.44
C GLU A 60 -0.41 -1.02 -11.73
N PHE A 61 -0.79 -2.12 -12.39
CA PHE A 61 -0.12 -2.63 -13.59
C PHE A 61 -0.87 -2.26 -14.87
N ASP A 62 -2.19 -2.38 -14.88
CA ASP A 62 -3.03 -2.16 -16.06
C ASP A 62 -3.33 -0.67 -16.29
N GLU A 63 -3.41 0.12 -15.21
CA GLU A 63 -3.68 1.57 -15.28
C GLU A 63 -2.68 2.40 -14.45
N PRO A 64 -1.36 2.29 -14.72
CA PRO A 64 -0.32 2.82 -13.85
C PRO A 64 -0.39 4.34 -13.65
N ASP A 65 -0.82 5.09 -14.67
CA ASP A 65 -0.95 6.55 -14.57
C ASP A 65 -2.13 6.98 -13.72
N ARG A 66 -3.25 6.27 -13.80
CA ARG A 66 -4.41 6.49 -12.93
C ARG A 66 -4.04 6.17 -11.49
N TYR A 67 -3.40 5.03 -11.26
CA TYR A 67 -2.90 4.63 -9.95
C TYR A 67 -1.93 5.68 -9.37
N LYS A 68 -0.93 6.15 -10.13
CA LYS A 68 0.00 7.20 -9.67
C LYS A 68 -0.72 8.50 -9.29
N LYS A 69 -1.71 8.94 -10.08
CA LYS A 69 -2.51 10.14 -9.77
C LYS A 69 -3.32 9.96 -8.49
N MET A 70 -3.98 8.81 -8.33
CA MET A 70 -4.73 8.47 -7.13
C MET A 70 -3.84 8.38 -5.90
N LEU A 71 -2.73 7.65 -5.99
CA LEU A 71 -1.80 7.46 -4.88
C LEU A 71 -1.26 8.80 -4.39
N ARG A 72 -0.83 9.69 -5.29
CA ARG A 72 -0.36 11.04 -4.92
C ARG A 72 -1.44 11.84 -4.20
N ARG A 73 -2.67 11.84 -4.72
CA ARG A 73 -3.79 12.57 -4.11
C ARG A 73 -4.15 12.01 -2.74
N MET A 74 -4.26 10.70 -2.62
CA MET A 74 -4.59 10.02 -1.37
C MET A 74 -3.50 10.21 -0.32
N MET A 75 -2.23 10.09 -0.70
CA MET A 75 -1.12 10.38 0.19
C MET A 75 -1.20 11.81 0.71
N ARG A 76 -1.44 12.81 -0.15
CA ARG A 76 -1.57 14.21 0.29
C ARG A 76 -2.72 14.43 1.28
N LEU A 77 -3.86 13.77 1.06
CA LEU A 77 -5.03 13.89 1.96
C LEU A 77 -4.77 13.25 3.33
N ILE A 78 -4.19 12.04 3.34
CA ILE A 78 -3.85 11.34 4.58
C ILE A 78 -2.77 12.10 5.33
N ASP A 79 -1.72 12.55 4.64
CA ASP A 79 -0.62 13.31 5.23
C ASP A 79 -1.09 14.63 5.86
N LYS A 80 -2.09 15.29 5.27
CA LYS A 80 -2.70 16.50 5.84
C LYS A 80 -3.43 16.22 7.16
N ASN A 81 -4.03 15.04 7.29
CA ASN A 81 -4.83 14.64 8.44
C ASN A 81 -4.03 13.82 9.48
N THR A 82 -2.75 13.56 9.21
CA THR A 82 -1.86 12.82 10.12
C THR A 82 -1.12 13.81 11.01
N GLU A 83 -1.07 13.52 12.31
CA GLU A 83 -0.33 14.30 13.32
C GLU A 83 1.12 14.59 12.89
N LYS A 84 1.63 15.75 13.32
CA LYS A 84 2.99 16.22 13.03
C LYS A 84 3.93 15.86 14.17
#